data_AF-A0A7V8VVX2-F1
#
_entry.id   AF-A0A7V8VVX2-F1
#
_cell.length_a   1.000
_cell.length_b   1.000
_cell.length_c   1.000
_cell.angle_alpha   90.00
_cell.angle_beta   90.00
_cell.angle_gamma   90.00
#
_symmetry.space_group_name_H-M   'P 1'
#
loop_
_entity.id
_entity.type
_entity.pdbx_description
1 polymer ?
#
loop_
_entity_poly.entity_id
_entity_poly.type
_entity_poly.pdbx_seq_one_letter_code
_entity_poly.pdbx_strand_id
1 'polypeptide(L)' 'MHSLKYLSLVLTVIGCAMAGAAWIFDLDQVYILAGVLLAWAGVVKIAVVAIWTRVALMGTDDHRPVSEH' A
#
# COMPACT_ATOMS: atom_id res chain seq x y z
N MET A 1 8.15 -2.07 -10.19
CA MET A 1 7.16 -2.38 -9.14
C MET A 1 7.74 -2.49 -7.72
N HIS A 2 8.99 -2.90 -7.52
CA HIS A 2 9.59 -3.00 -6.17
C HIS A 2 9.61 -1.66 -5.41
N SER A 3 10.02 -0.57 -6.03
CA SER A 3 10.12 0.75 -5.37
C SER A 3 8.77 1.28 -4.85
N LEU A 4 7.65 0.94 -5.51
CA LEU A 4 6.30 1.32 -5.08
C LEU A 4 5.84 0.57 -3.84
N LYS A 5 6.20 -0.71 -3.70
CA LYS A 5 5.90 -1.51 -2.52
C LYS A 5 6.69 -1.01 -1.30
N TYR A 6 7.98 -0.71 -1.49
CA TYR A 6 8.81 -0.13 -0.42
C TYR A 6 8.29 1.23 0.02
N LEU A 7 7.90 2.10 -0.91
CA LEU A 7 7.37 3.42 -0.56
C LEU A 7 6.07 3.34 0.24
N SER A 8 5.18 2.40 -0.09
CA SER A 8 3.94 2.18 0.66
C SER A 8 4.21 1.62 2.06
N LEU A 9 5.15 0.66 2.17
CA LEU A 9 5.56 0.09 3.45
C LEU A 9 6.20 1.16 4.35
N VAL A 10 7.05 2.01 3.79
CA VAL A 10 7.66 3.14 4.50
C VAL A 10 6.59 4.11 5.00
N LEU A 11 5.59 4.46 4.18
CA LEU A 11 4.47 5.30 4.60
C LEU A 11 3.66 4.68 5.75
N THR A 12 3.39 3.36 5.68
CA THR A 12 2.68 2.66 6.75
C THR A 12 3.49 2.64 8.05
N VAL A 13 4.79 2.36 7.98
CA VAL A 13 5.68 2.35 9.16
C VAL A 13 5.78 3.75 9.78
N ILE A 14 5.94 4.79 8.96
CA ILE A 14 5.99 6.18 9.44
C ILE A 14 4.67 6.58 10.10
N GLY A 15 3.53 6.23 9.50
CA GLY A 15 2.22 6.51 10.08
C GLY A 15 2.02 5.85 11.44
N CYS A 16 2.36 4.56 11.57
CA CYS A 16 2.30 3.85 12.84
C CYS A 16 3.27 4.44 13.87
N ALA A 17 4.50 4.79 13.47
CA ALA A 17 5.48 5.41 14.36
C ALA A 17 5.02 6.78 14.85
N MET A 18 4.45 7.62 13.98
CA MET A 18 3.87 8.90 14.37
C MET A 18 2.68 8.73 15.32
N ALA A 19 1.75 7.83 15.02
CA ALA A 19 0.59 7.59 15.89
C ALA A 19 1.02 7.05 17.26
N GLY A 20 1.97 6.10 17.30
CA GLY A 20 2.51 5.55 18.53
C GLY A 20 3.30 6.58 19.34
N ALA A 21 4.13 7.39 18.69
CA ALA A 21 4.86 8.47 19.35
C ALA A 21 3.89 9.52 19.91
N ALA A 22 2.88 9.93 19.13
CA ALA A 22 1.87 10.89 19.59
C ALA A 22 1.11 10.37 20.82
N TRP A 23 0.83 9.07 20.88
CA TRP A 23 0.21 8.44 22.04
C TRP A 23 1.14 8.37 23.27
N ILE A 24 2.42 8.04 23.07
CA ILE A 24 3.41 7.95 24.17
C ILE A 24 3.72 9.32 24.77
N PHE A 25 3.79 10.36 23.93
CA PHE A 25 4.12 11.72 24.35
C PHE A 25 2.89 12.57 24.70
N ASP A 26 1.70 11.96 24.77
CA ASP A 26 0.42 12.62 25.08
C ASP A 26 0.17 13.89 24.24
N LEU A 27 0.54 13.79 22.95
CA LEU A 27 0.37 14.85 21.97
C LEU A 27 -1.12 14.95 21.57
N ASP A 28 -1.51 16.14 21.12
CA ASP A 28 -2.89 16.42 20.71
C ASP A 28 -3.44 15.36 19.75
N GLN A 29 -4.73 15.07 19.89
CA GLN A 29 -5.43 13.98 19.21
C GLN A 29 -5.37 14.10 17.68
N VAL A 30 -5.16 15.32 17.17
CA VAL A 30 -4.92 15.62 15.75
C VAL A 30 -3.68 14.89 15.21
N TYR A 31 -2.60 14.77 15.99
CA TYR A 31 -1.37 14.09 15.56
C TYR A 31 -1.52 12.58 15.51
N ILE A 32 -2.28 12.00 16.44
CA ILE A 32 -2.65 10.58 16.43
C ILE A 32 -3.49 10.28 15.18
N LEU A 33 -4.50 11.10 14.91
CA LEU A 33 -5.36 10.95 13.73
C LEU A 33 -4.56 11.04 12.43
N ALA A 34 -3.65 12.01 12.32
CA ALA A 34 -2.77 12.17 11.16
C ALA A 34 -1.89 10.93 10.94
N GLY A 35 -1.30 10.38 12.01
CA GLY A 35 -0.51 9.15 11.93
C GLY A 35 -1.33 7.94 11.47
N VAL A 36 -2.53 7.76 12.00
CA VAL A 36 -3.44 6.67 11.63
C VAL A 36 -3.88 6.79 10.16
N LEU A 37 -4.25 7.98 9.71
CA LEU A 37 -4.64 8.22 8.32
C LEU A 37 -3.48 7.94 7.35
N LEU A 38 -2.25 8.32 7.73
CA LEU A 38 -1.05 8.03 6.94
C LEU A 38 -0.77 6.53 6.87
N ALA A 39 -0.91 5.82 7.99
CA ALA A 39 -0.76 4.37 8.05
C ALA A 39 -1.78 3.68 7.12
N TRP A 40 -3.04 4.11 7.20
CA TRP A 40 -4.15 3.61 6.39
C TRP A 40 -3.94 3.85 4.89
N ALA A 41 -3.48 5.06 4.51
CA ALA A 41 -3.17 5.39 3.12
C ALA A 41 -2.12 4.44 2.51
N GLY A 42 -1.09 4.08 3.30
CA GLY A 42 -0.09 3.10 2.89
C GLY A 42 -0.66 1.70 2.66
N VAL A 43 -1.59 1.25 3.51
CA VAL A 43 -2.29 -0.05 3.36
C VAL A 43 -3.20 -0.07 2.14
N VAL A 44 -4.03 0.95 1.96
CA VAL A 44 -4.95 1.06 0.81
C VAL A 44 -4.16 1.04 -0.51
N LYS A 45 -3.03 1.74 -0.58
CA LYS A 45 -2.18 1.76 -1.77
C LYS A 45 -1.61 0.36 -2.09
N ILE A 46 -1.20 -0.42 -1.09
CA ILE A 46 -0.74 -1.80 -1.31
C ILE A 46 -1.89 -2.66 -1.86
N ALA A 47 -3.08 -2.55 -1.28
CA ALA A 47 -4.26 -3.30 -1.72
C ALA A 47 -4.63 -2.97 -3.17
N VAL A 48 -4.66 -1.68 -3.54
CA VAL A 48 -4.93 -1.22 -4.91
C VAL A 48 -3.89 -1.77 -5.89
N VAL A 49 -2.60 -1.69 -5.55
CA VAL A 49 -1.53 -2.24 -6.41
C VAL A 49 -1.66 -3.76 -6.56
N ALA A 50 -2.03 -4.48 -5.49
CA ALA A 50 -2.23 -5.93 -5.54
C ALA A 50 -3.41 -6.31 -6.45
N ILE A 51 -4.54 -5.60 -6.34
CA ILE A 51 -5.72 -5.80 -7.20
C ILE A 51 -5.35 -5.53 -8.66
N TRP A 52 -4.75 -4.38 -8.97
CA TRP A 52 -4.36 -4.05 -10.34
C TRP A 52 -3.33 -5.01 -10.91
N THR A 53 -2.40 -5.52 -10.11
CA THR A 53 -1.45 -6.54 -10.55
C THR A 53 -2.16 -7.83 -10.94
N ARG A 54 -3.18 -8.25 -10.16
CA ARG A 54 -4.01 -9.42 -10.49
C ARG A 54 -4.80 -9.21 -11.76
N VAL A 55 -5.42 -8.04 -11.94
CA VAL A 55 -6.15 -7.68 -13.16
C VAL A 55 -5.23 -7.65 -14.38
N ALA A 56 -4.04 -7.06 -14.26
CA ALA A 56 -3.07 -7.02 -15.35
C ALA A 56 -2.59 -8.43 -15.77
N LEU A 57 -2.41 -9.33 -14.81
CA LEU A 57 -2.04 -10.73 -15.09
C LEU A 57 -3.18 -11.54 -15.72
N MET A 58 -4.45 -11.23 -15.42
CA MET A 58 -5.59 -11.88 -16.07
C MET A 58 -5.68 -11.55 -17.58
N GLY A 59 -5.06 -10.46 -18.03
CA GLY A 59 -5.00 -10.10 -19.46
C GLY A 59 -3.88 -10.78 -20.25
N THR A 60 -2.94 -11.50 -19.60
CA THR A 60 -1.77 -12.07 -20.29
C THR A 60 -1.92 -13.55 -20.71
N ASP A 61 -2.98 -14.22 -20.27
CA ASP A 61 -3.17 -15.66 -20.53
C ASP A 61 -3.77 -15.98 -21.93
N ASP A 62 -4.27 -14.97 -22.65
CA ASP A 62 -4.99 -15.14 -23.94
C ASP A 62 -4.14 -14.86 -25.20
N HIS A 63 -2.80 -14.84 -25.09
CA HIS A 63 -1.90 -14.74 -26.24
C HIS A 63 -1.04 -15.99 -26.40
N ARG A 64 -1.66 -17.18 -26.40
CA ARG A 64 -1.04 -18.33 -27.06
C ARG A 64 -1.29 -18.19 -28.57
N PRO A 65 -0.27 -18.11 -29.43
CA PRO A 65 -0.50 -18.27 -30.86
C PRO A 65 -1.16 -19.64 -31.04
N VAL A 66 -2.32 -19.65 -31.69
CA VAL A 66 -2.95 -20.90 -32.14
C VAL A 66 -1.91 -21.56 -33.03
N SER A 67 -1.27 -22.62 -32.54
CA SER A 67 -0.37 -23.41 -33.36
C SER A 67 -1.22 -24.01 -34.47
N GLU A 68 -1.04 -23.49 -35.68
CA GLU A 68 -1.55 -24.09 -36.92
C GLU A 68 -0.95 -25.49 -37.05
N HIS A 69 -1.72 -26.52 -36.70
CA HIS A 69 -1.53 -27.90 -37.17
C HIS A 69 -2.88 -28.58 -37.30
#